data_AF-A0A124EWN2-F1
#
_entry.id   AF-A0A124EWN2-F1
#
_cell.length_a   1.000
_cell.length_b   1.000
_cell.length_c   1.000
_cell.angle_alpha   90.00
_cell.angle_beta   90.00
_cell.angle_gamma   90.00
#
_symmetry.space_group_name_H-M   'P 1'
#
loop_
_entity.id
_entity.type
_entity.pdbx_description
1 polymer ?
#
loop_
_entity_poly.entity_id
_entity_poly.type
_entity_poly.pdbx_seq_one_letter_code
_entity_poly.pdbx_strand_id
1 'polypeptide(L)'
;MPEPIVLQKLLNSNTATAIVENGHDQVGGYVTMASEVAGLRTPADLLGAYGVTGAPEFVDVVRFSQPRLATFSAPSGGERPWHTFANGFLAGDSLAQVWIMGRTRYPYGAEYWRIRSDGEQKRLSRYEGAARGWHRARQWRPPSTVVGTMARWRGGEFLADVMTDGVLLTLLAAEAPPGFEQIRPGAWSATVPLTECAVFERVYTAELDGIPIRLLRTTQGRAEVLLLSDDPADAERVGAHFAEPGVFELAVEAKRLANVRGVENQLTPASQ
;
A
#
# COMPACT_ATOMS: atom_id res chain seq x y z
N MET A 1 16.02 -4.30 20.31
CA MET A 1 15.26 -3.44 19.38
C MET A 1 13.79 -3.74 19.60
N PRO A 2 12.90 -2.73 19.62
CA PRO A 2 11.47 -2.98 19.74
C PRO A 2 10.99 -3.84 18.55
N GLU A 3 10.02 -4.71 18.81
CA GLU A 3 9.39 -5.54 17.79
C GLU A 3 8.75 -4.63 16.72
N PRO A 4 8.86 -4.97 15.42
CA PRO A 4 8.26 -4.15 14.38
C PRO A 4 6.75 -4.10 14.55
N ILE A 5 6.18 -2.89 14.48
CA ILE A 5 4.73 -2.70 14.46
C ILE A 5 4.16 -3.42 13.24
N VAL A 6 3.22 -4.35 13.47
CA VAL A 6 2.52 -5.06 12.40
C VAL A 6 1.13 -4.46 12.25
N LEU A 7 0.84 -3.96 11.06
CA LEU A 7 -0.47 -3.45 10.65
C LEU A 7 -1.29 -4.55 9.99
N GLN A 8 -2.62 -4.44 10.07
CA GLN A 8 -3.58 -5.24 9.32
C GLN A 8 -4.47 -4.33 8.47
N LYS A 9 -4.60 -4.68 7.19
CA LYS A 9 -5.54 -4.08 6.22
C LYS A 9 -6.62 -5.10 5.87
N LEU A 10 -7.88 -4.77 6.12
CA LEU A 10 -9.02 -5.51 5.55
C LEU A 10 -9.09 -5.25 4.04
N LEU A 11 -9.17 -6.31 3.24
CA LEU A 11 -9.30 -6.21 1.79
C LEU A 11 -10.77 -6.32 1.38
N ASN A 12 -11.18 -5.52 0.39
CA ASN A 12 -12.36 -5.84 -0.39
C ASN A 12 -12.02 -6.84 -1.51
N SER A 13 -13.06 -7.40 -2.14
CA SER A 13 -12.89 -8.41 -3.18
C SER A 13 -12.10 -7.92 -4.40
N ASN A 14 -12.16 -6.63 -4.75
CA ASN A 14 -11.43 -6.07 -5.88
C ASN A 14 -9.93 -6.04 -5.60
N THR A 15 -9.52 -5.55 -4.43
CA THR A 15 -8.11 -5.50 -4.01
C THR A 15 -7.53 -6.91 -3.82
N ALA A 16 -8.30 -7.81 -3.20
CA ALA A 16 -7.92 -9.21 -3.05
C ALA A 16 -7.68 -9.88 -4.42
N THR A 17 -8.60 -9.70 -5.36
CA THR A 17 -8.46 -10.15 -6.75
C THR A 17 -7.24 -9.51 -7.43
N ALA A 18 -7.04 -8.20 -7.28
CA ALA A 18 -5.94 -7.49 -7.92
C ALA A 18 -4.55 -7.98 -7.43
N ILE A 19 -4.43 -8.36 -6.15
CA ILE A 19 -3.20 -8.97 -5.61
C ILE A 19 -2.94 -10.33 -6.27
N VAL A 20 -3.95 -11.21 -6.29
CA VAL A 20 -3.80 -12.59 -6.78
C VAL A 20 -3.65 -12.66 -8.30
N GLU A 21 -4.46 -11.89 -9.03
CA GLU A 21 -4.51 -11.94 -10.49
C GLU A 21 -3.40 -11.10 -11.12
N ASN A 22 -3.17 -9.89 -10.62
CA ASN A 22 -2.32 -8.89 -11.26
C ASN A 22 -1.03 -8.57 -10.49
N GLY A 23 -0.83 -9.18 -9.32
CA GLY A 23 0.33 -8.89 -8.47
C GLY A 23 0.33 -7.45 -7.95
N HIS A 24 -0.84 -6.85 -7.69
CA HIS A 24 -0.95 -5.48 -7.19
C HIS A 24 -0.12 -5.27 -5.92
N ASP A 25 0.81 -4.32 -5.96
CA ASP A 25 1.87 -4.15 -4.97
C ASP A 25 1.66 -2.94 -4.03
N GLN A 26 0.53 -2.23 -4.13
CA GLN A 26 0.29 -1.02 -3.36
C GLN A 26 -0.73 -1.22 -2.23
N VAL A 27 -0.58 -0.42 -1.17
CA VAL A 27 -1.39 -0.46 0.06
C VAL A 27 -1.60 0.96 0.58
N GLY A 28 -2.75 1.19 1.21
CA GLY A 28 -3.16 2.47 1.78
C GLY A 28 -4.55 2.34 2.41
N GLY A 29 -5.14 3.46 2.81
CA GLY A 29 -6.48 3.49 3.41
C GLY A 29 -6.49 3.07 4.87
N TYR A 30 -7.64 2.59 5.37
CA TYR A 30 -7.80 2.22 6.77
C TYR A 30 -6.96 1.00 7.17
N VAL A 31 -6.15 1.16 8.20
CA VAL A 31 -5.33 0.11 8.81
C VAL A 31 -5.46 0.14 10.32
N THR A 32 -5.28 -1.01 10.96
CA THR A 32 -5.22 -1.15 12.42
C THR A 32 -3.97 -1.92 12.82
N MET A 33 -3.59 -1.88 14.10
CA MET A 33 -2.58 -2.79 14.63
C MET A 33 -3.10 -4.23 14.57
N ALA A 34 -2.30 -5.17 14.07
CA ALA A 34 -2.71 -6.57 13.93
C ALA A 34 -2.96 -7.23 15.30
N SER A 35 -2.22 -6.83 16.34
CA SER A 35 -2.38 -7.33 17.71
C SER A 35 -3.71 -6.91 18.34
N GLU A 36 -4.21 -5.71 18.05
CA GLU A 36 -5.45 -5.18 18.63
C GLU A 36 -6.71 -5.83 18.04
N VAL A 37 -6.59 -6.41 16.85
CA VAL A 37 -7.69 -7.11 16.15
C VAL A 37 -7.53 -8.62 16.16
N ALA A 38 -6.57 -9.15 16.93
CA ALA A 38 -6.32 -10.59 17.01
C ALA A 38 -7.53 -11.39 17.53
N GLY A 39 -8.41 -10.74 18.31
CA GLY A 39 -9.67 -11.31 18.80
C GLY A 39 -10.79 -11.39 17.76
N LEU A 40 -10.70 -10.64 16.65
CA LEU A 40 -11.68 -10.65 15.55
C LEU A 40 -11.38 -11.82 14.61
N ARG A 41 -11.84 -13.01 15.00
CA ARG A 41 -11.39 -14.27 14.40
C ARG A 41 -12.27 -14.77 13.27
N THR A 42 -13.48 -14.23 13.11
CA THR A 42 -14.38 -14.63 12.03
C THR A 42 -14.66 -13.47 11.06
N PRO A 43 -15.12 -13.75 9.82
CA PRO A 43 -15.68 -12.77 8.90
C PRO A 43 -16.73 -11.85 9.55
N ALA A 44 -17.64 -12.42 10.34
CA ALA A 44 -18.70 -11.64 10.99
C ALA A 44 -18.14 -10.65 12.00
N ASP A 45 -17.20 -11.08 12.83
CA ASP A 45 -16.54 -10.20 13.82
C ASP A 45 -15.77 -9.08 13.14
N LEU A 46 -14.97 -9.42 12.12
CA LEU A 46 -14.11 -8.45 11.45
C LEU A 46 -14.92 -7.46 10.60
N LEU A 47 -15.91 -7.90 9.83
CA LEU A 47 -16.75 -7.00 9.03
C LEU A 47 -17.63 -6.13 9.92
N GLY A 48 -18.20 -6.71 10.99
CA GLY A 48 -18.99 -5.97 11.97
C GLY A 48 -18.20 -4.83 12.60
N ALA A 49 -16.93 -5.08 12.97
CA ALA A 49 -16.03 -4.06 13.51
C ALA A 49 -15.70 -2.94 12.50
N TYR A 50 -15.75 -3.23 11.20
CA TYR A 50 -15.57 -2.25 10.12
C TYR A 50 -16.88 -1.60 9.66
N GLY A 51 -18.01 -1.89 10.32
CA GLY A 51 -19.33 -1.36 9.93
C GLY A 51 -19.86 -1.93 8.62
N VAL A 52 -19.32 -3.07 8.16
CA VAL A 52 -19.74 -3.74 6.92
C VAL A 52 -20.73 -4.85 7.27
N THR A 53 -21.93 -4.79 6.70
CA THR A 53 -22.94 -5.84 6.88
C THR A 53 -22.63 -7.04 5.99
N GLY A 54 -22.58 -8.23 6.58
CA GLY A 54 -22.43 -9.49 5.86
C GLY A 54 -21.73 -10.56 6.70
N ALA A 55 -21.92 -11.82 6.31
CA ALA A 55 -21.23 -12.96 6.92
C ALA A 55 -20.79 -13.94 5.82
N PRO A 56 -19.83 -13.55 4.96
CA PRO A 56 -19.31 -14.44 3.93
C PRO A 56 -18.56 -15.62 4.55
N GLU A 57 -18.32 -16.67 3.76
CA GLU A 57 -17.51 -17.83 4.22
C GLU A 57 -16.09 -17.44 4.60
N PHE A 58 -15.56 -16.35 4.05
CA PHE A 58 -14.24 -15.84 4.38
C PHE A 58 -14.12 -14.33 4.14
N VAL A 59 -13.10 -13.74 4.77
CA VAL A 59 -12.57 -12.41 4.47
C VAL A 59 -11.06 -12.49 4.27
N ASP A 60 -10.53 -11.58 3.48
CA ASP A 60 -9.11 -11.50 3.18
C ASP A 60 -8.49 -10.26 3.84
N VAL A 61 -7.31 -10.42 4.41
CA VAL A 61 -6.54 -9.33 5.03
C VAL A 61 -5.08 -9.40 4.60
N VAL A 62 -4.38 -8.26 4.65
CA VAL A 62 -2.92 -8.26 4.58
C VAL A 62 -2.34 -7.80 5.91
N ARG A 63 -1.35 -8.54 6.42
CA ARG A 63 -0.56 -8.18 7.59
C ARG A 63 0.85 -7.81 7.17
N PHE A 64 1.34 -6.68 7.64
CA PHE A 64 2.62 -6.15 7.18
C PHE A 64 3.28 -5.24 8.21
N SER A 65 4.62 -5.23 8.24
CA SER A 65 5.36 -4.29 9.07
C SER A 65 5.05 -2.85 8.67
N GLN A 66 4.92 -1.92 9.62
CA GLN A 66 4.66 -0.52 9.32
C GLN A 66 5.71 0.05 8.35
N PRO A 67 5.32 0.56 7.16
CA PRO A 67 6.28 1.17 6.24
C PRO A 67 6.86 2.45 6.85
N ARG A 68 8.20 2.57 6.86
CA ARG A 68 8.91 3.64 7.59
C ARG A 68 8.67 5.06 7.07
N LEU A 69 8.24 5.20 5.82
CA LEU A 69 8.00 6.48 5.15
C LEU A 69 6.53 6.72 4.80
N ALA A 70 5.63 5.81 5.20
CA ALA A 70 4.21 6.03 5.04
C ALA A 70 3.72 7.12 6.00
N THR A 71 2.79 7.95 5.53
CA THR A 71 2.08 8.91 6.37
C THR A 71 0.87 8.25 7.02
N PHE A 72 0.55 8.68 8.24
CA PHE A 72 -0.62 8.23 8.99
C PHE A 72 -1.41 9.44 9.46
N SER A 73 -2.73 9.35 9.38
CA SER A 73 -3.64 10.39 9.85
C SER A 73 -4.86 9.75 10.50
N ALA A 74 -5.51 10.49 11.39
CA ALA A 74 -6.78 10.06 11.97
C ALA A 74 -7.88 10.07 10.89
N PRO A 75 -8.86 9.13 10.94
CA PRO A 75 -10.03 9.17 10.08
C PRO A 75 -10.81 10.49 10.20
N SER A 76 -11.41 10.92 9.09
CA SER A 76 -12.24 12.13 9.05
C SER A 76 -13.59 11.90 9.73
N GLY A 77 -14.10 12.89 10.46
CA GLY A 77 -15.43 12.82 11.10
C GLY A 77 -16.58 13.29 10.21
N GLY A 78 -16.34 13.51 8.91
CA GLY A 78 -17.35 14.00 7.98
C GLY A 78 -18.44 12.97 7.72
N GLU A 79 -19.66 13.44 7.42
CA GLU A 79 -20.74 12.58 6.95
C GLU A 79 -20.37 11.98 5.59
N ARG A 80 -20.44 10.65 5.48
CA ARG A 80 -20.11 9.89 4.26
C ARG A 80 -21.08 8.72 4.09
N PRO A 81 -21.25 8.19 2.88
CA PRO A 81 -22.09 7.02 2.63
C PRO A 81 -21.47 5.69 3.10
N TRP A 82 -20.27 5.72 3.68
CA TRP A 82 -19.60 4.59 4.32
C TRP A 82 -19.26 4.92 5.78
N HIS A 83 -18.87 3.91 6.55
CA HIS A 83 -18.45 4.08 7.93
C HIS A 83 -17.08 4.79 8.02
N THR A 84 -17.00 5.91 8.76
CA THR A 84 -15.84 6.83 8.77
C THR A 84 -14.97 6.78 10.01
N PHE A 85 -15.24 5.87 10.96
CA PHE A 85 -14.44 5.70 12.19
C PHE A 85 -14.15 7.03 12.90
N ALA A 86 -15.15 7.91 13.03
CA ALA A 86 -14.97 9.29 13.49
C ALA A 86 -14.35 9.43 14.89
N ASN A 87 -14.46 8.40 15.73
CA ASN A 87 -13.82 8.33 17.05
C ASN A 87 -12.37 7.80 17.00
N GLY A 88 -11.89 7.36 15.84
CA GLY A 88 -10.57 6.77 15.63
C GLY A 88 -10.47 5.28 15.98
N PHE A 89 -11.58 4.58 16.20
CA PHE A 89 -11.58 3.17 16.62
C PHE A 89 -12.55 2.34 15.78
N LEU A 90 -12.29 1.03 15.71
CA LEU A 90 -13.26 0.07 15.19
C LEU A 90 -14.54 0.05 16.04
N ALA A 91 -15.63 -0.42 15.44
CA ALA A 91 -16.90 -0.61 16.12
C ALA A 91 -16.94 -1.91 16.94
N GLY A 92 -17.93 -2.00 17.84
CA GLY A 92 -18.14 -3.17 18.70
C GLY A 92 -17.14 -3.23 19.87
N ASP A 93 -16.79 -4.45 20.29
CA ASP A 93 -15.92 -4.68 21.46
C ASP A 93 -14.42 -4.49 21.14
N SER A 94 -14.06 -4.30 19.87
CA SER A 94 -12.70 -4.01 19.46
C SER A 94 -12.42 -2.52 19.56
N LEU A 95 -11.72 -2.10 20.60
CA LEU A 95 -11.16 -0.75 20.73
C LEU A 95 -9.86 -0.57 19.93
N ALA A 96 -9.71 -1.27 18.81
CA ALA A 96 -8.53 -1.18 17.97
C ALA A 96 -8.50 0.18 17.27
N GLN A 97 -7.34 0.85 17.31
CA GLN A 97 -7.21 2.16 16.70
C GLN A 97 -7.14 2.05 15.18
N VAL A 98 -7.89 2.92 14.48
CA VAL A 98 -7.92 3.01 13.03
C VAL A 98 -7.11 4.22 12.57
N TRP A 99 -6.24 4.00 11.60
CA TRP A 99 -5.47 5.04 10.92
C TRP A 99 -5.75 5.03 9.43
N ILE A 100 -5.78 6.21 8.80
CA ILE A 100 -5.65 6.33 7.35
C ILE A 100 -4.16 6.36 7.02
N MET A 101 -3.68 5.31 6.35
CA MET A 101 -2.33 5.22 5.84
C MET A 101 -2.26 5.75 4.40
N GLY A 102 -1.30 6.65 4.14
CA GLY A 102 -1.01 7.10 2.79
C GLY A 102 -0.58 5.96 1.87
N ARG A 103 -0.93 6.05 0.59
CA ARG A 103 -0.58 5.03 -0.41
C ARG A 103 0.94 4.78 -0.45
N THR A 104 1.38 3.54 -0.39
CA THR A 104 2.79 3.15 -0.60
C THR A 104 2.83 1.72 -1.14
N ARG A 105 4.02 1.16 -1.36
CA ARG A 105 4.18 -0.25 -1.73
C ARG A 105 4.12 -1.13 -0.47
N TYR A 106 3.56 -2.35 -0.59
CA TYR A 106 3.69 -3.34 0.47
C TYR A 106 5.17 -3.57 0.81
N PRO A 107 5.53 -3.60 2.10
CA PRO A 107 6.90 -3.88 2.51
C PRO A 107 7.23 -5.36 2.27
N TYR A 108 8.52 -5.65 2.10
CA TYR A 108 9.01 -7.02 2.01
C TYR A 108 8.51 -7.86 3.19
N GLY A 109 7.99 -9.04 2.87
CA GLY A 109 7.47 -9.97 3.86
C GLY A 109 6.02 -9.73 4.27
N ALA A 110 5.32 -8.75 3.71
CA ALA A 110 3.86 -8.62 3.87
C ALA A 110 3.16 -9.94 3.53
N GLU A 111 2.13 -10.29 4.30
CA GLU A 111 1.47 -11.58 4.22
C GLU A 111 -0.01 -11.42 3.92
N TYR A 112 -0.48 -12.09 2.86
CA TYR A 112 -1.89 -12.21 2.55
C TYR A 112 -2.48 -13.36 3.35
N TRP A 113 -3.54 -13.09 4.11
CA TRP A 113 -4.26 -14.06 4.92
C TRP A 113 -5.73 -14.14 4.52
N ARG A 114 -6.28 -15.36 4.56
CA ARG A 114 -7.71 -15.63 4.50
C ARG A 114 -8.20 -16.10 5.86
N ILE A 115 -9.26 -15.49 6.36
CA ILE A 115 -9.93 -15.82 7.62
C ILE A 115 -11.29 -16.42 7.29
N ARG A 116 -11.56 -17.65 7.74
CA ARG A 116 -12.80 -18.38 7.45
C ARG A 116 -13.82 -18.26 8.58
N SER A 117 -15.07 -18.62 8.28
CA SER A 117 -16.21 -18.59 9.22
C SER A 117 -16.02 -19.44 10.48
N ASP A 118 -15.20 -20.49 10.42
CA ASP A 118 -14.82 -21.34 11.57
C ASP A 118 -13.65 -20.77 12.40
N GLY A 119 -13.09 -19.64 11.98
CA GLY A 119 -11.93 -19.01 12.60
C GLY A 119 -10.57 -19.54 12.13
N GLU A 120 -10.53 -20.44 11.14
CA GLU A 120 -9.28 -20.84 10.47
C GLU A 120 -8.66 -19.62 9.79
N GLN A 121 -7.35 -19.42 9.99
CA GLN A 121 -6.58 -18.39 9.29
C GLN A 121 -5.47 -19.04 8.47
N LYS A 122 -5.50 -18.83 7.16
CA LYS A 122 -4.53 -19.42 6.23
C LYS A 122 -3.79 -18.34 5.46
N ARG A 123 -2.46 -18.34 5.55
CA ARG A 123 -1.61 -17.51 4.69
C ARG A 123 -1.66 -18.03 3.26
N LEU A 124 -2.13 -17.20 2.33
CA LEU A 124 -2.25 -17.56 0.92
C LEU A 124 -1.02 -17.13 0.11
N SER A 125 -0.40 -16.00 0.48
CA SER A 125 0.72 -15.42 -0.23
C SER A 125 1.62 -14.60 0.70
N ARG A 126 2.81 -14.29 0.23
CA ARG A 126 3.79 -13.39 0.84
C ARG A 126 4.40 -12.50 -0.23
N TYR A 127 4.60 -11.23 0.08
CA TYR A 127 5.26 -10.28 -0.80
C TYR A 127 6.79 -10.42 -0.70
N GLU A 128 7.46 -10.68 -1.82
CA GLU A 128 8.89 -11.01 -1.89
C GLU A 128 9.74 -9.86 -2.47
N GLY A 129 9.22 -8.63 -2.39
CA GLY A 129 9.91 -7.42 -2.86
C GLY A 129 9.62 -7.08 -4.32
N ALA A 130 10.01 -5.88 -4.73
CA ALA A 130 9.56 -5.27 -5.98
C ALA A 130 9.92 -6.07 -7.25
N ALA A 131 11.06 -6.76 -7.27
CA ALA A 131 11.47 -7.61 -8.39
C ALA A 131 10.68 -8.94 -8.47
N ARG A 132 10.21 -9.48 -7.34
CA ARG A 132 9.52 -10.79 -7.29
C ARG A 132 8.00 -10.63 -7.25
N GLY A 133 7.49 -9.66 -6.50
CA GLY A 133 6.07 -9.42 -6.27
C GLY A 133 5.48 -10.39 -5.24
N TRP A 134 4.17 -10.63 -5.33
CA TRP A 134 3.45 -11.59 -4.49
C TRP A 134 3.72 -13.03 -4.93
N HIS A 135 4.11 -13.88 -3.98
CA HIS A 135 4.27 -15.31 -4.22
C HIS A 135 2.95 -15.94 -4.70
N ARG A 136 2.96 -16.71 -5.80
CA ARG A 136 1.76 -17.32 -6.43
C ARG A 136 0.73 -16.35 -7.01
N ALA A 137 1.05 -15.06 -7.15
CA ALA A 137 0.24 -14.23 -8.04
C ALA A 137 0.36 -14.74 -9.48
N ARG A 138 -0.75 -14.71 -10.24
CA ARG A 138 -0.78 -15.18 -11.63
C ARG A 138 0.06 -14.34 -12.55
N GLN A 139 0.16 -13.04 -12.25
CA GLN A 139 0.98 -12.11 -12.98
C GLN A 139 1.89 -11.34 -12.03
N TRP A 140 3.02 -10.92 -12.56
CA TRP A 140 3.85 -9.89 -11.96
C TRP A 140 3.69 -8.62 -12.77
N ARG A 141 3.34 -7.53 -12.08
CA ARG A 141 3.29 -6.20 -12.66
C ARG A 141 4.58 -5.46 -12.28
N PRO A 142 5.30 -4.87 -13.25
CA PRO A 142 6.42 -3.99 -12.93
C PRO A 142 5.99 -2.91 -11.93
N PRO A 143 6.70 -2.78 -10.80
CA PRO A 143 6.38 -1.80 -9.77
C PRO A 143 6.42 -0.37 -10.33
N SER A 144 5.59 0.50 -9.77
CA SER A 144 5.60 1.92 -10.11
C SER A 144 6.86 2.61 -9.58
N THR A 145 7.48 3.49 -10.36
CA THR A 145 8.60 4.33 -9.91
C THR A 145 8.15 5.58 -9.15
N VAL A 146 6.84 5.83 -9.08
CA VAL A 146 6.24 6.99 -8.39
C VAL A 146 5.50 6.62 -7.10
N VAL A 147 5.50 5.34 -6.71
CA VAL A 147 4.92 4.84 -5.44
C VAL A 147 5.87 3.85 -4.78
N GLY A 148 6.06 4.02 -3.47
CA GLY A 148 6.88 3.16 -2.64
C GLY A 148 8.29 3.66 -2.42
N THR A 149 8.98 2.98 -1.52
CA THR A 149 10.34 3.34 -1.12
C THR A 149 11.36 3.10 -2.22
N MET A 150 12.35 3.97 -2.25
CA MET A 150 13.51 3.97 -3.14
C MET A 150 14.77 4.16 -2.31
N ALA A 151 15.92 3.82 -2.88
CA ALA A 151 17.21 4.01 -2.26
C ALA A 151 18.26 4.47 -3.27
N ARG A 152 19.14 5.38 -2.84
CA ARG A 152 20.38 5.67 -3.54
C ARG A 152 21.48 4.79 -2.96
N TRP A 153 22.19 4.07 -3.84
CA TRP A 153 23.33 3.23 -3.49
C TRP A 153 24.38 3.30 -4.61
N ARG A 154 25.64 3.58 -4.25
CA ARG A 154 26.76 3.72 -5.20
C ARG A 154 26.47 4.62 -6.42
N GLY A 155 25.78 5.74 -6.19
CA GLY A 155 25.43 6.72 -7.22
C GLY A 155 24.26 6.31 -8.13
N GLY A 156 23.74 5.09 -8.01
CA GLY A 156 22.53 4.62 -8.66
C GLY A 156 21.29 4.82 -7.78
N GLU A 157 20.13 4.73 -8.41
CA GLU A 157 18.84 4.81 -7.74
C GLU A 157 18.00 3.58 -8.06
N PHE A 158 17.41 3.02 -7.02
CA PHE A 158 16.75 1.72 -7.07
C PHE A 158 15.41 1.81 -6.35
N LEU A 159 14.46 0.98 -6.79
CA LEU A 159 13.33 0.63 -5.96
C LEU A 159 13.85 -0.12 -4.74
N ALA A 160 13.25 0.10 -3.58
CA ALA A 160 13.78 -0.42 -2.33
C ALA A 160 12.67 -1.02 -1.47
N ASP A 161 12.94 -2.19 -0.91
CA ASP A 161 12.19 -2.74 0.21
C ASP A 161 13.10 -2.75 1.45
N VAL A 162 12.72 -1.96 2.46
CA VAL A 162 13.53 -1.77 3.68
C VAL A 162 13.23 -2.89 4.67
N MET A 163 14.27 -3.61 5.09
CA MET A 163 14.22 -4.64 6.12
C MET A 163 14.85 -4.10 7.43
N THR A 164 15.04 -4.97 8.42
CA THR A 164 15.57 -4.57 9.73
C THR A 164 16.99 -3.99 9.62
N ASP A 165 17.87 -4.67 8.91
CA ASP A 165 19.31 -4.39 8.80
C ASP A 165 19.80 -4.25 7.34
N GLY A 166 18.93 -4.51 6.36
CA GLY A 166 19.25 -4.44 4.94
C GLY A 166 18.18 -3.74 4.11
N VAL A 167 18.54 -3.45 2.87
CA VAL A 167 17.64 -2.96 1.83
C VAL A 167 17.72 -3.92 0.66
N LEU A 168 16.56 -4.46 0.25
CA LEU A 168 16.44 -5.20 -0.99
C LEU A 168 16.24 -4.18 -2.12
N LEU A 169 17.29 -3.97 -2.91
CA LEU A 169 17.27 -3.12 -4.08
C LEU A 169 16.65 -3.85 -5.27
N THR A 170 15.89 -3.13 -6.08
CA THR A 170 15.33 -3.60 -7.34
C THR A 170 15.66 -2.61 -8.46
N LEU A 171 16.21 -3.13 -9.55
CA LEU A 171 16.48 -2.40 -10.79
C LEU A 171 15.63 -2.98 -11.92
N LEU A 172 14.93 -2.12 -12.67
CA LEU A 172 14.24 -2.50 -13.91
C LEU A 172 15.05 -1.99 -15.10
N ALA A 173 15.83 -2.86 -15.72
CA ALA A 173 16.73 -2.52 -16.83
C ALA A 173 17.15 -3.78 -17.62
N ALA A 174 17.65 -3.59 -18.84
CA ALA A 174 18.16 -4.68 -19.67
C ALA A 174 19.37 -5.37 -19.02
N GLU A 175 20.23 -4.60 -18.36
CA GLU A 175 21.45 -5.05 -17.68
C GLU A 175 21.53 -4.43 -16.28
N ALA A 176 22.29 -5.05 -15.38
CA ALA A 176 22.49 -4.56 -14.02
C ALA A 176 23.97 -4.43 -13.63
N PRO A 177 24.28 -3.56 -12.65
CA PRO A 177 25.63 -3.48 -12.07
C PRO A 177 26.08 -4.80 -11.42
N PRO A 178 27.40 -5.00 -11.23
CA PRO A 178 27.92 -6.17 -10.52
C PRO A 178 27.31 -6.34 -9.12
N GLY A 179 26.97 -7.58 -8.77
CA GLY A 179 26.36 -7.94 -7.48
C GLY A 179 24.83 -8.01 -7.51
N PHE A 180 24.19 -7.62 -8.61
CA PHE A 180 22.77 -7.87 -8.83
C PHE A 180 22.53 -9.26 -9.45
N GLU A 181 21.52 -9.95 -8.95
CA GLU A 181 21.00 -11.20 -9.52
C GLU A 181 19.79 -10.90 -10.40
N GLN A 182 19.73 -11.52 -11.59
CA GLN A 182 18.54 -11.43 -12.42
C GLN A 182 17.43 -12.28 -11.83
N ILE A 183 16.35 -11.64 -11.41
CA ILE A 183 15.18 -12.31 -10.83
C ILE A 183 14.22 -12.76 -11.92
N ARG A 184 14.10 -11.95 -12.97
CA ARG A 184 13.27 -12.17 -14.15
C ARG A 184 13.80 -11.31 -15.31
N PRO A 185 13.39 -11.55 -16.56
CA PRO A 185 13.80 -10.70 -17.68
C PRO A 185 13.53 -9.23 -17.39
N GLY A 186 14.58 -8.42 -17.43
CA GLY A 186 14.49 -6.98 -17.19
C GLY A 186 14.33 -6.53 -15.72
N ALA A 187 14.34 -7.44 -14.73
CA ALA A 187 14.32 -7.08 -13.31
C ALA A 187 15.38 -7.80 -12.50
N TRP A 188 16.10 -7.02 -11.70
CA TRP A 188 17.29 -7.45 -10.98
C TRP A 188 17.19 -7.04 -9.53
N SER A 189 17.80 -7.82 -8.64
CA SER A 189 17.86 -7.49 -7.21
C SER A 189 19.24 -7.68 -6.60
N ALA A 190 19.51 -6.89 -5.56
CA ALA A 190 20.65 -7.04 -4.68
C ALA A 190 20.22 -6.67 -3.26
N THR A 191 20.73 -7.36 -2.25
CA THR A 191 20.57 -6.96 -0.85
C THR A 191 21.83 -6.26 -0.38
N VAL A 192 21.68 -5.08 0.20
CA VAL A 192 22.80 -4.28 0.72
C VAL A 192 22.51 -3.81 2.15
N PRO A 193 23.53 -3.48 2.96
CA PRO A 193 23.31 -2.93 4.28
C PRO A 193 22.50 -1.63 4.25
N LEU A 194 21.58 -1.44 5.19
CA LEU A 194 20.79 -0.21 5.30
C LEU A 194 21.68 1.03 5.48
N THR A 195 22.80 0.88 6.18
CA THR A 195 23.78 1.95 6.44
C THR A 195 24.51 2.44 5.19
N GLU A 196 24.49 1.68 4.10
CA GLU A 196 25.09 2.10 2.81
C GLU A 196 24.09 2.82 1.89
N CYS A 197 22.83 2.96 2.31
CA CYS A 197 21.75 3.49 1.49
C CYS A 197 21.24 4.83 2.02
N ALA A 198 21.00 5.77 1.11
CA ALA A 198 20.08 6.88 1.39
C ALA A 198 18.67 6.47 0.95
N VAL A 199 17.81 6.14 1.91
CA VAL A 199 16.45 5.65 1.68
C VAL A 199 15.46 6.81 1.67
N PHE A 200 14.53 6.83 0.72
CA PHE A 200 13.52 7.89 0.57
C PHE A 200 12.26 7.37 -0.13
N GLU A 201 11.17 8.14 -0.10
CA GLU A 201 9.98 7.92 -0.92
C GLU A 201 9.64 9.23 -1.63
N ARG A 202 9.29 9.15 -2.92
CA ARG A 202 8.79 10.31 -3.68
C ARG A 202 7.29 10.27 -3.78
N VAL A 203 6.67 11.36 -3.38
CA VAL A 203 5.24 11.57 -3.51
C VAL A 203 5.02 12.62 -4.59
N TYR A 204 4.38 12.19 -5.68
CA TYR A 204 3.99 13.08 -6.77
C TYR A 204 2.52 13.45 -6.63
N THR A 205 2.24 14.74 -6.52
CA THR A 205 0.89 15.30 -6.49
C THR A 205 0.65 16.17 -7.70
N ALA A 206 -0.61 16.35 -8.05
CA ALA A 206 -1.05 17.24 -9.11
C ALA A 206 -2.49 17.66 -8.85
N GLU A 207 -3.08 18.40 -9.78
CA GLU A 207 -4.48 18.75 -9.80
C GLU A 207 -5.16 18.19 -11.05
N LEU A 208 -6.37 17.66 -10.89
CA LEU A 208 -7.27 17.29 -11.98
C LEU A 208 -8.55 18.10 -11.85
N ASP A 209 -8.77 19.02 -12.78
CA ASP A 209 -9.92 19.93 -12.77
C ASP A 209 -10.08 20.66 -11.40
N GLY A 210 -8.96 21.01 -10.76
CA GLY A 210 -8.91 21.65 -9.43
C GLY A 210 -9.00 20.70 -8.23
N ILE A 211 -9.13 19.38 -8.43
CA ILE A 211 -9.08 18.38 -7.35
C ILE A 211 -7.64 17.97 -7.10
N PRO A 212 -7.15 18.02 -5.85
CA PRO A 212 -5.83 17.49 -5.52
C PRO A 212 -5.79 15.97 -5.69
N ILE A 213 -4.80 15.49 -6.42
CA ILE A 213 -4.58 14.06 -6.66
C ILE A 213 -3.13 13.66 -6.34
N ARG A 214 -2.91 12.36 -6.14
CA ARG A 214 -1.60 11.71 -6.11
C ARG A 214 -1.43 10.81 -7.34
N LEU A 215 -0.28 10.90 -8.00
CA LEU A 215 0.06 10.00 -9.10
C LEU A 215 0.44 8.63 -8.53
N LEU A 216 -0.18 7.58 -9.07
CA LEU A 216 0.11 6.18 -8.70
C LEU A 216 0.98 5.49 -9.74
N ARG A 217 0.81 5.84 -11.01
CA ARG A 217 1.56 5.30 -12.14
C ARG A 217 1.40 6.21 -13.35
N THR A 218 2.44 6.23 -14.19
CA THR A 218 2.34 6.80 -15.54
C THR A 218 2.73 5.72 -16.55
N THR A 219 1.95 5.54 -17.60
CA THR A 219 2.22 4.58 -18.68
C THR A 219 1.70 5.13 -20.00
N GLN A 220 2.59 5.29 -20.99
CA GLN A 220 2.26 5.70 -22.36
C GLN A 220 1.28 6.89 -22.44
N GLY A 221 1.58 7.97 -21.73
CA GLY A 221 0.75 9.19 -21.74
C GLY A 221 -0.55 9.10 -20.91
N ARG A 222 -0.82 7.98 -20.23
CA ARG A 222 -1.88 7.87 -19.22
C ARG A 222 -1.31 7.89 -17.81
N ALA A 223 -2.07 8.43 -16.87
CA ALA A 223 -1.77 8.44 -15.46
C ALA A 223 -2.88 7.74 -14.67
N GLU A 224 -2.51 6.78 -13.82
CA GLU A 224 -3.37 6.26 -12.75
C GLU A 224 -3.19 7.20 -11.55
N VAL A 225 -4.28 7.71 -10.99
CA VAL A 225 -4.26 8.70 -9.91
C VAL A 225 -5.24 8.33 -8.80
N LEU A 226 -4.89 8.75 -7.59
CA LEU A 226 -5.70 8.70 -6.36
C LEU A 226 -6.17 10.11 -6.02
N LEU A 227 -7.45 10.30 -5.73
CA LEU A 227 -7.93 11.57 -5.18
C LEU A 227 -7.43 11.75 -3.75
N LEU A 228 -6.98 12.96 -3.42
CA LEU A 228 -6.65 13.36 -2.04
C LEU A 228 -7.87 13.92 -1.29
N SER A 229 -9.03 13.95 -1.95
CA SER A 229 -10.35 14.22 -1.37
C SER A 229 -11.09 12.91 -1.17
N ASP A 230 -11.79 12.78 -0.03
CA ASP A 230 -12.70 11.66 0.27
C ASP A 230 -14.18 12.04 0.04
N ASP A 231 -14.45 13.18 -0.61
CA ASP A 231 -15.80 13.66 -0.93
C ASP A 231 -16.34 12.96 -2.20
N PRO A 232 -17.48 12.25 -2.14
CA PRO A 232 -18.12 11.65 -3.31
C PRO A 232 -18.45 12.65 -4.44
N ALA A 233 -18.78 13.91 -4.12
CA ALA A 233 -19.11 14.91 -5.12
C ALA A 233 -17.88 15.31 -5.96
N ASP A 234 -16.71 15.37 -5.33
CA ASP A 234 -15.43 15.55 -6.04
C ASP A 234 -15.14 14.35 -6.96
N ALA A 235 -15.35 13.13 -6.46
CA ALA A 235 -15.17 11.92 -7.25
C ALA A 235 -16.09 11.89 -8.49
N GLU A 236 -17.39 12.21 -8.31
CA GLU A 236 -18.36 12.26 -9.40
C GLU A 236 -17.96 13.28 -10.48
N ARG A 237 -17.50 14.46 -10.07
CA ARG A 237 -17.12 15.56 -10.98
C ARG A 237 -16.01 15.20 -11.96
N VAL A 238 -15.06 14.36 -11.55
CA VAL A 238 -13.95 13.90 -12.43
C VAL A 238 -14.14 12.47 -12.95
N GLY A 239 -15.24 11.81 -12.60
CA GLY A 239 -15.52 10.42 -12.97
C GLY A 239 -14.58 9.42 -12.29
N ALA A 240 -14.15 9.70 -11.06
CA ALA A 240 -13.39 8.76 -10.26
C ALA A 240 -14.29 7.63 -9.75
N HIS A 241 -13.76 6.41 -9.73
CA HIS A 241 -14.50 5.27 -9.21
C HIS A 241 -14.18 5.06 -7.73
N PHE A 242 -15.19 4.64 -6.97
CA PHE A 242 -15.03 4.23 -5.58
C PHE A 242 -14.27 2.89 -5.52
N ALA A 243 -13.02 2.93 -5.05
CA ALA A 243 -12.18 1.76 -4.94
C ALA A 243 -12.39 1.03 -3.60
N GLU A 244 -12.47 1.79 -2.51
CA GLU A 244 -12.78 1.34 -1.15
C GLU A 244 -13.21 2.56 -0.30
N PRO A 245 -13.74 2.38 0.93
CA PRO A 245 -14.14 3.49 1.80
C PRO A 245 -13.07 4.59 1.90
N GLY A 246 -13.41 5.81 1.47
CA GLY A 246 -12.53 6.97 1.46
C GLY A 246 -11.47 7.01 0.36
N VAL A 247 -11.50 6.08 -0.60
CA VAL A 247 -10.49 5.96 -1.67
C VAL A 247 -11.16 5.98 -3.03
N PHE A 248 -10.80 7.00 -3.82
CA PHE A 248 -11.26 7.17 -5.19
C PHE A 248 -10.08 7.20 -6.16
N GLU A 249 -10.17 6.41 -7.22
CA GLU A 249 -9.10 6.28 -8.21
C GLU A 249 -9.64 6.49 -9.63
N LEU A 250 -8.75 6.84 -10.56
CA LEU A 250 -9.06 6.93 -11.99
C LEU A 250 -7.82 6.90 -12.87
N ALA A 251 -8.04 6.54 -14.15
CA ALA A 251 -7.01 6.59 -15.18
C ALA A 251 -7.31 7.69 -16.20
N VAL A 252 -6.50 8.75 -16.22
CA VAL A 252 -6.65 9.92 -17.09
C VAL A 252 -5.50 10.06 -18.08
N GLU A 253 -5.66 10.91 -19.09
CA GLU A 253 -4.52 11.35 -19.90
C GLU A 253 -3.63 12.26 -19.06
N ALA A 254 -2.32 12.00 -19.05
CA ALA A 254 -1.36 12.73 -18.20
C ALA A 254 -1.34 14.24 -18.48
N LYS A 255 -1.64 14.66 -19.72
CA LYS A 255 -1.72 16.09 -20.10
C LYS A 255 -2.87 16.85 -19.44
N ARG A 256 -3.86 16.15 -18.84
CA ARG A 256 -4.93 16.79 -18.06
C ARG A 256 -4.47 17.21 -16.67
N LEU A 257 -3.34 16.69 -16.20
CA LEU A 257 -2.82 17.00 -14.88
C LEU A 257 -2.16 18.38 -14.89
N ALA A 258 -2.61 19.25 -14.00
CA ALA A 258 -2.01 20.56 -13.75
C ALA A 258 -1.15 20.52 -12.48
N ASN A 259 -0.25 21.50 -12.33
CA ASN A 259 0.48 21.73 -11.08
C ASN A 259 1.22 20.49 -10.53
N VAL A 260 1.80 19.68 -11.41
CA VAL A 260 2.53 18.47 -11.02
C VAL A 260 3.74 18.84 -10.16
N ARG A 261 3.83 18.28 -8.95
CA ARG A 261 4.90 18.51 -7.97
C ARG A 261 5.38 17.19 -7.41
N GLY A 262 6.67 17.10 -7.10
CA GLY A 262 7.27 15.96 -6.43
C GLY A 262 7.90 16.40 -5.10
N VAL A 263 7.61 15.67 -4.03
CA VAL A 263 8.27 15.84 -2.72
C VAL A 263 9.01 14.56 -2.38
N GLU A 264 10.25 14.69 -1.94
CA GLU A 264 11.08 13.57 -1.47
C GLU A 264 11.10 13.57 0.06
N ASN A 265 10.59 12.48 0.65
CA ASN A 265 10.65 12.25 2.09
C ASN A 265 11.80 11.28 2.38
N GLN A 266 12.80 11.73 3.12
CA GLN A 266 13.96 10.91 3.44
C GLN A 266 13.76 10.15 4.74
N LEU A 267 14.24 8.91 4.79
CA LEU A 267 14.36 8.16 6.03
C LEU A 267 15.52 8.75 6.81
N THR A 268 15.22 9.58 7.80
CA THR A 268 16.23 10.04 8.74
C THR A 268 16.69 8.88 9.63
N PRO A 269 18.00 8.76 9.92
CA PRO A 269 18.48 7.85 10.94
C PRO A 269 17.74 8.13 12.25
N ALA A 270 17.31 7.09 12.96
CA ALA A 270 16.78 7.25 14.30
C ALA A 270 17.80 8.03 15.14
N SER A 271 17.40 9.14 15.75
CA SER A 271 18.23 9.84 16.73
C SER A 271 18.64 8.83 17.80
N GLN A 272 19.96 8.72 18.03
CA GLN A 272 20.51 7.87 19.10
C GLN A 272 20.05 8.36 20.47
#